data_AF-A0A1J5L361-F1
#
_entry.id   AF-A0A1J5L361-F1
#
_cell.length_a   1.000
_cell.length_b   1.000
_cell.length_c   1.000
_cell.angle_alpha   90.00
_cell.angle_beta   90.00
_cell.angle_gamma   90.00
#
_symmetry.space_group_name_H-M   'P 1'
#
loop_
_entity.id
_entity.type
_entity.pdbx_description
1 polymer ?
#
loop_
_entity_poly.entity_id
_entity_poly.type
_entity_poly.pdbx_seq_one_letter_code
_entity_poly.pdbx_strand_id
1 'polypeptide(L)'
;MKLFSLSLLILISTIGFAQKKPKQQEVKAVIKLDQSINKAGNVMPGEGDYYLIYNEESYFVKLSEGKVSREQLKAVLGTKTTFEVIFDNGLWDTDDPNVQSRIGNYVGIINIHTP
;
A
#
# COMPACT_ATOMS: atom_id res chain seq x y z
N MET A 1 3.44 -60.70 -23.81
CA MET A 1 3.17 -59.46 -23.05
C MET A 1 4.29 -58.45 -23.32
N LYS A 2 4.05 -57.40 -24.10
CA LYS A 2 4.91 -56.23 -24.16
C LYS A 2 4.04 -55.01 -23.91
N LEU A 3 4.38 -54.28 -22.85
CA LEU A 3 3.61 -53.20 -22.26
C LEU A 3 3.58 -51.97 -23.16
N PHE A 4 2.40 -51.33 -23.16
CA PHE A 4 2.11 -50.00 -23.70
C PHE A 4 3.04 -48.94 -23.12
N SER A 5 3.66 -48.12 -23.99
CA SER A 5 4.24 -46.85 -23.59
C SER A 5 3.25 -45.74 -23.92
N LEU A 6 2.54 -45.27 -22.89
CA LEU A 6 1.61 -44.15 -22.97
C LEU A 6 2.42 -42.87 -22.71
N SER A 7 2.70 -42.09 -23.76
CA SER A 7 3.38 -40.80 -23.63
C SER A 7 2.40 -39.76 -23.09
N LEU A 8 2.61 -39.35 -21.84
CA LEU A 8 1.86 -38.32 -21.15
C LEU A 8 2.37 -36.93 -21.59
N LEU A 9 1.59 -36.25 -22.44
CA LEU A 9 1.87 -34.88 -22.86
C LEU A 9 1.38 -33.91 -21.77
N ILE A 10 2.30 -33.37 -20.96
CA ILE A 10 1.96 -32.33 -19.96
C ILE A 10 1.95 -30.98 -20.69
N LEU A 11 0.75 -30.48 -21.01
CA LEU A 11 0.56 -29.08 -21.41
C LEU A 11 0.77 -28.19 -20.19
N ILE A 12 1.93 -27.53 -20.11
CA ILE A 12 2.18 -26.47 -19.14
C ILE A 12 1.50 -25.20 -19.71
N SER A 13 0.27 -24.94 -19.27
CA SER A 13 -0.36 -23.64 -19.49
C SER A 13 0.33 -22.61 -18.60
N THR A 14 1.21 -21.80 -19.19
CA THR A 14 1.76 -20.62 -18.53
C THR A 14 0.64 -19.60 -18.35
N ILE A 15 -0.04 -19.63 -17.21
CA ILE A 15 -0.91 -18.53 -16.78
C ILE A 15 0.04 -17.38 -16.44
N GLY A 16 0.26 -16.49 -17.40
CA GLY A 16 0.94 -15.23 -17.17
C GLY A 16 0.09 -14.37 -16.25
N PHE A 17 0.48 -14.25 -14.98
CA PHE A 17 -0.04 -13.22 -14.10
C PHE A 17 0.46 -11.85 -14.59
N ALA A 18 -0.31 -11.22 -15.48
CA ALA A 18 -0.13 -9.81 -15.79
C ALA A 18 -0.55 -9.00 -14.55
N GLN A 19 0.42 -8.58 -13.73
CA GLN A 19 0.15 -7.66 -12.63
C GLN A 19 -0.34 -6.33 -13.23
N LYS A 20 -1.61 -6.02 -13.02
CA LYS A 20 -2.22 -4.75 -13.44
C LYS A 20 -1.58 -3.64 -12.61
N LYS A 21 -0.79 -2.76 -13.24
CA LYS A 21 -0.15 -1.64 -12.54
C LYS A 21 -1.21 -0.80 -11.81
N PRO A 22 -0.96 -0.40 -10.55
CA PRO A 22 -1.91 0.39 -9.79
C PRO A 22 -2.10 1.74 -10.49
N LYS A 23 -3.36 2.16 -10.65
CA LYS A 23 -3.73 3.34 -11.45
C LYS A 23 -3.76 4.56 -10.54
N GLN A 24 -3.10 5.62 -10.99
CA GLN A 24 -3.16 6.93 -10.35
C GLN A 24 -4.57 7.54 -10.48
N GLN A 25 -5.09 8.10 -9.41
CA GLN A 25 -6.39 8.75 -9.37
C GLN A 25 -6.44 9.93 -8.41
N GLU A 26 -7.29 10.91 -8.70
CA GLU A 26 -7.58 12.01 -7.79
C GLU A 26 -8.70 11.64 -6.81
N VAL A 27 -8.50 11.91 -5.53
CA VAL A 27 -9.48 11.65 -4.47
C VAL A 27 -9.59 12.83 -3.53
N LYS A 28 -10.80 13.12 -3.06
CA LYS A 28 -11.04 14.11 -2.00
C LYS A 28 -11.15 13.40 -0.66
N ALA A 29 -10.09 13.46 0.14
CA ALA A 29 -9.90 12.64 1.33
C ALA A 29 -9.42 13.47 2.54
N VAL A 30 -9.22 12.82 3.68
CA VAL A 30 -8.67 13.45 4.90
C VAL A 30 -7.46 12.65 5.37
N ILE A 31 -6.37 13.34 5.74
CA ILE A 31 -5.23 12.70 6.42
C ILE A 31 -5.47 12.65 7.93
N LYS A 32 -5.23 11.50 8.53
CA LYS A 32 -5.17 11.27 9.98
C LYS A 32 -3.80 10.79 10.40
N LEU A 33 -3.49 10.96 11.68
CA LEU A 33 -2.26 10.51 12.31
C LEU A 33 -2.65 9.67 13.52
N ASP A 34 -2.25 8.40 13.52
CA ASP A 34 -2.49 7.48 14.63
C ASP A 34 -1.16 7.10 15.30
N GLN A 35 -1.20 6.84 16.60
CA GLN A 35 0.00 6.41 17.33
C GLN A 35 0.48 5.05 16.84
N SER A 36 1.77 4.95 16.50
CA SER A 36 2.39 3.67 16.17
C SER A 36 2.55 2.81 17.42
N ILE A 37 2.12 1.56 17.36
CA ILE A 37 2.24 0.58 18.44
C ILE A 37 3.18 -0.53 17.98
N ASN A 38 4.19 -0.85 18.79
CA ASN A 38 5.10 -1.94 18.47
C ASN A 38 4.45 -3.32 18.72
N LYS A 39 5.13 -4.39 18.29
CA LYS A 39 4.64 -5.77 18.42
C LYS A 39 4.43 -6.23 19.88
N ALA A 40 5.00 -5.51 20.85
CA ALA A 40 4.80 -5.76 22.27
C ALA A 40 3.64 -4.94 22.87
N GLY A 41 2.87 -4.21 22.04
CA GLY A 41 1.73 -3.39 22.48
C GLY A 41 2.13 -2.03 23.06
N ASN A 42 3.40 -1.65 22.96
CA ASN A 42 3.88 -0.36 23.50
C ASN A 42 3.79 0.73 22.44
N VAL A 43 3.37 1.92 22.85
CA VAL A 43 3.43 3.13 22.03
C VAL A 43 4.87 3.42 21.66
N MET A 44 5.13 3.61 20.37
CA MET A 44 6.45 3.98 19.88
C MET A 44 6.66 5.50 19.97
N PRO A 45 7.87 5.97 20.32
CA PRO A 45 8.20 7.38 20.23
C PRO A 45 8.20 7.83 18.76
N GLY A 46 7.66 9.03 18.49
CA GLY A 46 7.58 9.59 17.14
C GLY A 46 6.24 10.24 16.86
N GLU A 47 6.04 10.71 15.63
CA GLU A 47 4.77 11.33 15.21
C GLU A 47 3.65 10.30 15.04
N GLY A 48 3.99 9.04 14.72
CA GLY A 48 3.02 7.99 14.45
C GLY A 48 2.93 7.63 12.96
N ASP A 49 1.84 6.96 12.60
CA ASP A 49 1.54 6.50 11.24
C ASP A 49 0.47 7.39 10.61
N TYR A 50 0.71 7.83 9.38
CA TYR A 50 -0.27 8.60 8.61
C TYR A 50 -1.25 7.66 7.89
N TYR A 51 -2.53 8.02 7.90
CA TYR A 51 -3.59 7.32 7.21
C TYR A 51 -4.40 8.28 6.35
N LEU A 52 -4.74 7.85 5.13
CA LEU A 52 -5.68 8.55 4.26
C LEU A 52 -7.06 7.92 4.42
N ILE A 53 -8.04 8.73 4.82
CA ILE A 53 -9.43 8.31 4.99
C ILE A 53 -10.22 8.66 3.73
N TYR A 54 -10.65 7.64 3.01
CA TYR A 54 -11.39 7.76 1.75
C TYR A 54 -12.46 6.69 1.67
N ASN A 55 -13.70 7.09 1.32
CA ASN A 55 -14.86 6.19 1.28
C ASN A 55 -15.04 5.32 2.54
N GLU A 56 -14.90 5.93 3.72
CA GLU A 56 -15.01 5.26 5.04
C GLU A 56 -13.93 4.19 5.32
N GLU A 57 -12.99 3.99 4.40
CA GLU A 57 -11.83 3.12 4.57
C GLU A 57 -10.58 3.92 4.99
N SER A 58 -9.69 3.25 5.72
CA SER A 58 -8.40 3.78 6.15
C SER A 58 -7.27 3.12 5.38
N TYR A 59 -6.47 3.92 4.68
CA TYR A 59 -5.33 3.46 3.90
C TYR A 59 -4.04 3.96 4.54
N PHE A 60 -3.12 3.04 4.82
CA PHE A 60 -1.80 3.42 5.34
C PHE A 60 -1.04 4.25 4.31
N VAL A 61 -0.49 5.40 4.70
CA VAL A 61 0.30 6.24 3.79
C VAL A 61 1.73 5.71 3.72
N LYS A 62 2.05 4.99 2.65
CA LYS A 62 3.41 4.46 2.42
C LYS A 62 4.26 5.51 1.71
N LEU A 63 5.04 6.25 2.48
CA LEU A 63 5.85 7.37 1.96
C LEU A 63 6.87 6.96 0.89
N SER A 64 7.39 5.73 0.92
CA SER A 64 8.33 5.23 -0.11
C SER A 64 7.68 5.04 -1.48
N GLU A 65 6.36 4.90 -1.54
CA GLU A 65 5.57 4.79 -2.79
C GLU A 65 4.96 6.13 -3.22
N GLY A 66 5.18 7.18 -2.42
CA GLY A 66 4.71 8.53 -2.68
C GLY A 66 5.81 9.48 -3.16
N LYS A 67 5.41 10.72 -3.44
CA LYS A 67 6.33 11.84 -3.74
C LYS A 67 6.20 12.99 -2.74
N VAL A 68 5.31 12.86 -1.76
CA VAL A 68 5.06 13.89 -0.74
C VAL A 68 5.85 13.61 0.53
N SER A 69 6.25 14.69 1.19
CA SER A 69 6.96 14.66 2.47
C SER A 69 6.01 14.58 3.67
N ARG A 70 6.56 14.24 4.85
CA ARG A 70 5.80 14.25 6.12
C ARG A 70 5.30 15.65 6.45
N GLU A 71 6.12 16.66 6.20
CA GLU A 71 5.80 18.07 6.44
C GLU A 71 4.60 18.52 5.61
N GLN A 72 4.53 18.08 4.35
CA GLN A 72 3.38 18.34 3.48
C GLN A 72 2.10 17.65 3.99
N LEU A 73 2.19 16.41 4.48
CA LEU A 73 1.04 15.72 5.08
C LEU A 73 0.57 16.39 6.36
N LYS A 74 1.51 16.82 7.21
CA LYS A 74 1.25 17.53 8.46
C LYS A 74 0.51 18.85 8.21
N ALA A 75 0.87 19.57 7.14
CA ALA A 75 0.24 20.82 6.76
C ALA A 75 -1.26 20.67 6.40
N VAL A 76 -1.69 19.46 6.02
CA VAL A 76 -3.09 19.17 5.62
C VAL A 76 -3.79 18.18 6.58
N LEU A 77 -3.21 17.93 7.75
CA LEU A 77 -3.75 17.00 8.74
C LEU A 77 -5.17 17.42 9.17
N GLY A 78 -6.12 16.47 9.14
CA GLY A 78 -7.52 16.72 9.50
C GLY A 78 -8.32 17.58 8.50
N THR A 79 -7.69 18.06 7.42
CA THR A 79 -8.38 18.86 6.38
C THR A 79 -8.83 17.99 5.22
N LYS A 80 -9.98 18.34 4.62
CA LYS A 80 -10.51 17.63 3.44
C LYS A 80 -9.90 18.21 2.17
N THR A 81 -8.93 17.50 1.60
CA THR A 81 -8.05 17.98 0.52
C THR A 81 -8.13 17.02 -0.68
N THR A 82 -7.84 17.53 -1.87
CA THR A 82 -7.74 16.70 -3.08
C THR A 82 -6.30 16.19 -3.22
N PHE A 83 -6.17 14.87 -3.36
CA PHE A 83 -4.89 14.17 -3.46
C PHE A 83 -4.84 13.41 -4.77
N GLU A 84 -3.67 13.40 -5.40
CA GLU A 84 -3.36 12.49 -6.49
C GLU A 84 -2.65 11.27 -5.90
N VAL A 85 -3.24 10.08 -6.03
CA VAL A 85 -2.86 8.89 -5.25
C VAL A 85 -2.78 7.62 -6.07
N ILE A 86 -2.03 6.66 -5.57
CA ILE A 86 -1.94 5.28 -6.06
C ILE A 86 -2.32 4.35 -4.90
N PHE A 87 -3.38 3.57 -5.08
CA PHE A 87 -3.80 2.55 -4.11
C PHE A 87 -3.24 1.20 -4.48
N ASP A 88 -2.78 0.47 -3.48
CA ASP A 88 -2.26 -0.88 -3.65
C ASP A 88 -2.33 -1.68 -2.33
N ASN A 89 -1.91 -2.94 -2.35
CA ASN A 89 -1.89 -3.84 -1.19
C ASN A 89 -0.51 -4.51 -1.08
N GLY A 90 0.05 -4.53 0.13
CA GLY A 90 1.36 -5.14 0.33
C GLY A 90 1.99 -4.79 1.67
N LEU A 91 3.32 -4.85 1.70
CA LEU A 91 4.13 -4.55 2.88
C LEU A 91 4.13 -3.04 3.17
N TRP A 92 3.86 -2.67 4.42
CA TRP A 92 3.81 -1.28 4.88
C TRP A 92 5.16 -0.75 5.37
N ASP A 93 5.91 -1.57 6.11
CA ASP A 93 7.06 -1.12 6.90
C ASP A 93 8.38 -1.22 6.13
N THR A 94 8.46 -2.10 5.12
CA THR A 94 9.68 -2.42 4.37
C THR A 94 9.36 -3.09 3.03
N ASP A 95 10.26 -2.95 2.06
CA ASP A 95 10.21 -3.65 0.77
C ASP A 95 11.00 -4.97 0.78
N ASP A 96 11.72 -5.27 1.85
CA ASP A 96 12.46 -6.52 2.02
C ASP A 96 11.53 -7.65 2.51
N PRO A 97 11.32 -8.71 1.70
CA PRO A 97 10.45 -9.83 2.08
C PRO A 97 11.00 -10.66 3.25
N ASN A 98 12.28 -10.50 3.62
CA ASN A 98 12.91 -11.21 4.73
C ASN A 98 12.73 -10.48 6.07
N VAL A 99 12.14 -9.29 6.05
CA VAL A 99 11.88 -8.49 7.25
C VAL A 99 10.37 -8.50 7.56
N GLN A 100 10.02 -8.73 8.82
CA GLN A 100 8.63 -8.82 9.23
C GLN A 100 7.92 -7.45 9.18
N SER A 101 7.12 -7.25 8.14
CA SER A 101 6.25 -6.09 7.92
C SER A 101 4.79 -6.37 8.25
N ARG A 102 4.03 -5.32 8.59
CA ARG A 102 2.56 -5.31 8.44
C ARG A 102 2.20 -5.42 6.96
N ILE A 103 1.08 -6.09 6.68
CA ILE A 103 0.53 -6.29 5.33
C ILE A 103 -0.89 -5.73 5.30
N GLY A 104 -1.22 -4.92 4.29
CA GLY A 104 -2.57 -4.41 4.10
C GLY A 104 -2.68 -3.40 2.96
N ASN A 105 -3.84 -2.77 2.86
CA ASN A 105 -4.08 -1.70 1.87
C ASN A 105 -3.28 -0.46 2.24
N TYR A 106 -2.57 0.09 1.27
CA TYR A 106 -1.80 1.32 1.43
C TYR A 106 -2.07 2.28 0.28
N VAL A 107 -1.63 3.51 0.47
CA VAL A 107 -1.70 4.57 -0.53
C VAL A 107 -0.34 5.25 -0.67
N GLY A 108 0.13 5.39 -1.91
CA GLY A 108 1.21 6.30 -2.28
C GLY A 108 0.61 7.63 -2.71
N ILE A 109 0.98 8.74 -2.08
CA ILE A 109 0.49 10.08 -2.44
C ILE A 109 1.50 10.74 -3.37
N ILE A 110 1.07 11.04 -4.58
CA ILE A 110 1.90 11.64 -5.63
C ILE A 110 1.88 13.16 -5.56
N ASN A 111 0.71 13.73 -5.27
CA ASN A 111 0.55 15.19 -5.17
C ASN A 111 -0.56 15.58 -4.18
N ILE A 112 -0.46 16.78 -3.63
CA ILE A 112 -1.48 17.42 -2.78
C ILE A 112 -1.93 18.70 -3.49
N HIS A 113 -3.17 18.74 -3.96
CA HIS A 113 -3.73 19.94 -4.55
C HIS A 113 -4.19 20.86 -3.42
N THR A 114 -3.37 21.86 -3.13
CA THR A 114 -3.77 22.97 -2.27
C THR A 114 -4.68 23.91 -3.06
N PRO A 115 -5.76 24.43 -2.44
CA PRO A 115 -6.60 25.45 -3.05
C PRO A 115 -5.83 26.76 -3.27
#